data_AF-A0A5D0VTY8-F1
#
_entry.id   AF-A0A5D0VTY8-F1
#
_cell.length_a   1.000
_cell.length_b   1.000
_cell.length_c   1.000
_cell.angle_alpha   90.00
_cell.angle_beta   90.00
_cell.angle_gamma   90.00
#
_symmetry.space_group_name_H-M   'P 1'
#
loop_
_entity.id
_entity.type
_entity.pdbx_description
1 polymer ?
#
loop_
_entity_poly.entity_id
_entity_poly.type
_entity_poly.pdbx_seq_one_letter_code
_entity_poly.pdbx_strand_id
1 'polypeptide(L)'
;MNPIFALMRRRETVDCTVEINNTFDQLGAHVRFDNGVVVQPGDEVLVHGAPVAVPYGRQETFRREATIVRAGALERAWTRVTGDFEMMELCEFSFTERALS
;
A
#
# COMPACT_ATOMS: atom_id res chain seq x y z
N MET A 1 -15.02 -5.34 -14.38
CA MET A 1 -14.44 -4.00 -14.10
C MET A 1 -14.71 -3.11 -15.30
N ASN A 2 -15.61 -2.13 -15.18
CA ASN A 2 -16.15 -1.40 -16.35
C ASN A 2 -15.15 -0.34 -16.86
N PRO A 3 -14.78 -0.32 -18.16
CA PRO A 3 -13.68 0.50 -18.69
C PRO A 3 -13.91 2.01 -18.65
N ILE A 4 -15.15 2.46 -18.43
CA ILE A 4 -15.53 3.88 -18.36
C ILE A 4 -15.00 4.55 -17.08
N PHE A 5 -14.89 3.83 -15.96
CA PHE A 5 -14.43 4.39 -14.67
C PHE A 5 -12.92 4.60 -14.60
N ALA A 6 -12.15 3.90 -15.44
CA ALA A 6 -10.70 4.03 -15.49
C ALA A 6 -10.23 5.40 -16.03
N LEU A 7 -11.05 6.08 -16.83
CA LEU A 7 -10.67 7.30 -17.55
C LEU A 7 -10.68 8.58 -16.69
N MET A 8 -11.30 8.58 -15.51
CA MET A 8 -11.44 9.76 -14.63
C MET A 8 -10.71 9.64 -13.28
N ARG A 9 -9.86 8.63 -13.10
CA ARG A 9 -9.11 8.49 -11.84
C ARG A 9 -8.04 9.56 -11.71
N ARG A 10 -8.13 10.38 -10.66
CA ARG A 10 -7.13 11.38 -10.31
C ARG A 10 -5.91 10.67 -9.74
N ARG A 11 -4.73 10.98 -10.30
CA ARG A 11 -3.45 10.55 -9.76
C ARG A 11 -2.75 11.71 -9.08
N GLU A 12 -2.10 11.44 -7.97
CA GLU A 12 -1.24 12.40 -7.30
C GLU A 12 0.05 11.71 -6.87
N THR A 13 1.14 12.46 -6.91
CA THR A 13 2.46 11.99 -6.54
C THR A 13 2.88 12.69 -5.26
N VAL A 14 3.38 11.92 -4.30
CA VAL A 14 3.70 12.40 -2.96
C VAL A 14 5.00 11.79 -2.48
N ASP A 15 5.80 12.56 -1.75
CA ASP A 15 6.94 12.01 -1.01
C ASP A 15 6.44 11.21 0.19
N CYS A 16 7.09 10.08 0.44
CA CYS A 16 6.81 9.20 1.56
C CYS A 16 8.09 8.67 2.22
N THR A 17 7.92 8.27 3.47
CA THR A 17 8.90 7.54 4.25
C THR A 17 8.42 6.10 4.42
N VAL A 18 9.22 5.14 3.98
CA VAL A 18 8.98 3.72 4.19
C VAL A 18 9.89 3.23 5.30
N GLU A 19 9.30 2.69 6.36
CA GLU A 19 10.01 2.07 7.46
C GLU A 19 9.80 0.57 7.39
N ILE A 20 10.88 -0.19 7.36
CA ILE A 20 10.84 -1.64 7.38
C ILE A 20 11.51 -2.14 8.64
N ASN A 21 10.76 -2.93 9.40
CA ASN A 21 11.20 -3.60 10.60
C ASN A 21 11.28 -5.09 10.31
N ASN A 22 12.45 -5.69 10.50
CA ASN A 22 12.66 -7.12 10.44
C ASN A 22 13.46 -7.53 11.67
N THR A 23 12.77 -7.60 12.81
CA THR A 23 13.35 -7.90 14.12
C THR A 23 12.56 -8.99 14.80
N PHE A 24 13.06 -9.50 15.93
CA PHE A 24 12.34 -10.46 16.74
C PHE A 24 11.00 -9.90 17.25
N ASP A 25 11.01 -8.64 17.71
CA ASP A 25 9.85 -8.01 18.33
C ASP A 25 8.84 -7.48 17.31
N GLN A 26 9.29 -7.14 16.10
CA GLN A 26 8.46 -6.52 15.08
C GLN A 26 8.90 -6.89 13.66
N LEU A 27 7.95 -7.38 12.86
CA LEU A 27 8.05 -7.57 11.41
C LEU A 27 6.96 -6.75 10.71
N GLY A 28 7.35 -5.75 9.92
CA GLY A 28 6.37 -4.89 9.26
C GLY A 28 6.96 -3.85 8.32
N ALA A 29 6.11 -3.35 7.43
CA ALA A 29 6.42 -2.26 6.51
C ALA A 29 5.39 -1.13 6.70
N HIS A 30 5.85 0.00 7.23
CA HIS A 30 5.01 1.17 7.46
C HIS A 30 5.34 2.26 6.45
N VAL A 31 4.32 2.86 5.86
CA VAL A 31 4.46 3.97 4.92
C VAL A 31 3.82 5.21 5.53
N ARG A 32 4.58 6.32 5.57
CA ARG A 32 4.10 7.62 6.03
C ARG A 32 4.26 8.65 4.91
N PHE A 33 3.17 9.29 4.52
CA PHE A 33 3.19 10.38 3.53
C PHE A 33 3.61 11.69 4.21
N ASP A 34 4.54 12.43 3.60
CA ASP A 34 5.14 13.59 4.26
C ASP A 34 4.30 14.86 4.16
N ASN A 35 3.41 14.92 3.18
CA ASN A 35 2.51 16.04 2.94
C ASN A 35 1.16 15.91 3.68
N GLY A 36 1.02 14.94 4.59
CA GLY A 36 -0.20 14.73 5.37
C GLY A 36 -1.38 14.20 4.57
N VAL A 37 -1.15 13.67 3.36
CA VAL A 37 -2.20 13.04 2.58
C VAL A 37 -2.78 11.84 3.32
N VAL A 38 -4.12 11.81 3.38
CA VAL A 38 -4.88 10.68 3.91
C VAL A 38 -5.38 9.81 2.74
N VAL A 39 -5.08 8.52 2.81
CA VAL A 39 -5.56 7.49 1.88
C VAL A 39 -6.96 7.06 2.32
N GLN A 40 -7.90 7.02 1.39
CA GLN A 40 -9.28 6.60 1.65
C GLN A 40 -9.54 5.19 1.08
N PRO A 41 -10.57 4.47 1.56
CA PRO A 41 -10.94 3.19 0.98
C PRO A 41 -11.14 3.26 -0.53
N GLY A 42 -10.55 2.29 -1.24
CA GLY A 42 -10.53 2.19 -2.70
C GLY A 42 -9.43 3.00 -3.38
N ASP A 43 -8.74 3.91 -2.68
CA ASP A 43 -7.54 4.54 -3.24
C ASP A 43 -6.41 3.50 -3.32
N GLU A 44 -5.67 3.51 -4.43
CA GLU A 44 -4.53 2.61 -4.66
C GLU A 44 -3.23 3.40 -4.43
N VAL A 45 -2.26 2.80 -3.75
CA VAL A 45 -0.96 3.40 -3.49
C VAL A 45 0.14 2.54 -4.08
N LEU A 46 0.96 3.14 -4.93
CA LEU A 46 2.17 2.53 -5.46
C LEU A 46 3.39 3.29 -4.94
N VAL A 47 4.22 2.62 -4.15
CA VAL A 47 5.51 3.17 -3.71
C VAL A 47 6.56 2.84 -4.76
N HIS A 48 7.26 3.87 -5.24
CA HIS A 48 8.29 3.74 -6.25
C HIS A 48 9.64 3.37 -5.65
N GLY A 49 10.47 2.71 -6.46
CA GLY A 49 11.85 2.42 -6.14
C GLY A 49 12.22 0.96 -6.39
N ALA A 50 13.48 0.64 -6.10
CA ALA A 50 13.93 -0.75 -6.10
C ALA A 50 13.25 -1.53 -4.96
N PRO A 51 13.06 -2.85 -5.14
CA PRO A 51 12.60 -3.73 -4.08
C PRO A 51 13.45 -3.55 -2.82
N VAL A 52 12.81 -3.50 -1.66
CA VAL A 52 13.48 -3.33 -0.37
C VAL A 52 13.58 -4.69 0.30
N ALA A 53 14.79 -5.03 0.75
CA ALA A 53 15.05 -6.22 1.56
C ALA A 53 15.89 -5.82 2.76
N VAL A 54 15.34 -5.97 3.96
CA VAL A 54 16.02 -5.67 5.23
C VAL A 54 16.38 -6.99 5.91
N PRO A 55 17.65 -7.24 6.27
CA PRO A 55 18.06 -8.45 6.99
C PRO A 55 17.36 -8.61 8.33
N TYR A 56 17.27 -9.83 8.83
CA TYR A 56 16.76 -10.09 10.18
C TYR A 56 17.64 -9.42 11.25
N GLY A 57 17.00 -8.88 12.29
CA GLY A 57 17.62 -8.08 13.34
C GLY A 57 17.87 -6.61 12.95
N ARG A 58 17.27 -6.10 11.87
CA ARG A 58 17.45 -4.73 11.40
C ARG A 58 16.14 -3.97 11.24
N GLN A 59 16.26 -2.65 11.34
CA GLN A 59 15.23 -1.68 11.00
C GLN A 59 15.87 -0.64 10.10
N GLU A 60 15.24 -0.34 8.97
CA GLU A 60 15.74 0.64 8.01
C GLU A 60 14.63 1.55 7.52
N THR A 61 15.01 2.77 7.17
CA THR A 61 14.09 3.83 6.73
C THR A 61 14.52 4.37 5.37
N PHE A 62 13.56 4.47 4.46
CA PHE A 62 13.79 4.90 3.08
C PHE A 62 12.90 6.08 2.72
N ARG A 63 13.49 7.11 2.12
CA ARG A 63 12.76 8.20 1.48
C ARG A 63 12.43 7.78 0.05
N ARG A 64 11.14 7.80 -0.30
CA ARG A 64 10.63 7.35 -1.60
C ARG A 64 9.53 8.29 -2.09
N GLU A 65 9.21 8.16 -3.36
CA GLU A 65 8.04 8.78 -3.95
C GLU A 65 6.94 7.72 -4.05
N ALA A 66 5.70 8.09 -3.85
CA ALA A 66 4.53 7.23 -4.06
C ALA A 66 3.52 7.92 -4.98
N THR A 67 2.88 7.14 -5.84
CA THR A 67 1.72 7.57 -6.60
C THR A 67 0.46 7.02 -5.95
N ILE A 68 -0.47 7.92 -5.64
CA ILE A 68 -1.80 7.60 -5.15
C ILE A 68 -2.77 7.76 -6.31
N VAL A 69 -3.52 6.70 -6.61
CA VAL A 69 -4.61 6.70 -7.57
C VAL A 69 -5.91 6.77 -6.78
N ARG A 70 -6.63 7.88 -6.90
CA ARG A 70 -7.87 8.11 -6.16
C ARG A 70 -9.03 7.29 -6.75
N ALA A 71 -9.79 6.62 -5.89
CA ALA A 71 -11.03 5.95 -6.27
C ALA A 71 -12.04 6.95 -6.88
N GLY A 72 -12.76 6.50 -7.90
CA GLY A 72 -13.85 7.29 -8.49
C GLY A 72 -15.03 7.47 -7.52
N ALA A 73 -15.83 8.53 -7.71
CA ALA A 73 -17.02 8.78 -6.88
C ALA A 73 -18.04 7.63 -6.91
N LEU A 74 -18.17 6.94 -8.05
CA LEU A 74 -19.03 5.77 -8.17
C LEU A 74 -18.43 4.50 -7.55
N GLU A 75 -17.09 4.32 -7.61
CA GLU A 75 -16.41 3.23 -6.89
C GLU A 75 -16.58 3.40 -5.38
N ARG A 76 -16.39 4.61 -4.83
CA ARG A 76 -16.62 4.86 -3.40
C ARG A 76 -18.09 4.65 -2.99
N ALA A 77 -19.04 5.08 -3.82
CA ALA A 77 -20.46 4.85 -3.55
C ALA A 77 -20.81 3.35 -3.62
N TRP A 78 -20.23 2.61 -4.57
CA TRP A 78 -20.37 1.16 -4.67
C TRP A 78 -19.71 0.45 -3.48
N THR A 79 -18.49 0.80 -3.07
CA THR A 79 -17.85 0.28 -1.85
C THR A 79 -18.67 0.58 -0.60
N ARG A 80 -19.39 1.70 -0.53
CA ARG A 80 -20.27 2.00 0.60
C ARG A 80 -21.57 1.17 0.61
N VAL A 81 -22.03 0.72 -0.55
CA VAL A 81 -23.24 -0.11 -0.70
C VAL A 81 -22.92 -1.61 -0.65
N THR A 82 -21.76 -2.02 -1.16
CA THR A 82 -21.28 -3.42 -1.22
C THR A 82 -20.30 -3.78 -0.10
N GLY A 83 -19.76 -2.79 0.62
CA GLY A 83 -18.86 -2.99 1.76
C GLY A 83 -19.51 -3.67 2.97
N ASP A 84 -20.84 -3.71 3.05
CA ASP A 84 -21.57 -4.57 4.00
C ASP A 84 -21.55 -6.05 3.60
N PHE A 85 -21.17 -6.40 2.36
CA PHE A 85 -21.20 -7.75 1.82
C PHE A 85 -19.83 -8.36 1.53
N GLU A 86 -18.78 -7.56 1.33
CA GLU A 86 -17.46 -8.05 0.92
C GLU A 86 -16.44 -7.83 2.04
N MET A 87 -16.27 -8.86 2.86
CA MET A 87 -15.21 -9.04 3.84
C MET A 87 -13.86 -8.80 3.16
N MET A 88 -13.27 -7.62 3.37
CA MET A 88 -11.92 -7.33 2.89
C MET A 88 -10.94 -8.03 3.83
N GLU A 89 -10.59 -9.27 3.50
CA GLU A 89 -9.61 -10.03 4.26
C GLU A 89 -8.25 -9.32 4.32
N LEU A 90 -7.62 -9.42 5.49
CA LEU A 90 -6.26 -8.96 5.74
C LEU A 90 -5.31 -9.90 4.98
N CYS A 91 -4.60 -9.41 3.96
CA CYS A 91 -3.58 -10.20 3.28
C CYS A 91 -2.38 -10.45 4.22
N GLU A 92 -2.29 -11.67 4.76
CA GLU A 92 -1.12 -12.16 5.48
C GLU A 92 -0.06 -12.65 4.47
N PHE A 93 1.13 -12.06 4.49
CA PHE A 93 2.25 -12.52 3.67
C PHE A 93 3.00 -13.65 4.39
N SER A 94 2.77 -14.89 3.94
CA SER A 94 3.59 -16.04 4.32
C SER A 94 4.88 -16.09 3.51
N PHE A 95 6.03 -16.09 4.19
CA PHE A 95 7.35 -16.27 3.56
C PHE A 95 7.73 -17.75 3.56
N THR A 96 7.93 -18.34 2.38
CA THR A 96 8.54 -19.67 2.26
C THR A 96 10.05 -19.52 2.30
N GLU A 97 10.70 -20.17 3.27
CA GLU A 97 12.15 -20.31 3.30
C GLU A 97 12.60 -21.11 2.07
N ARG A 98 13.24 -20.43 1.11
CA ARG A 98 14.06 -21.13 0.11
C ARG A 98 15.39 -21.46 0.79
N ALA A 99 15.51 -22.70 1.26
CA ALA A 99 16.82 -23.25 1.63
C ALA A 99 17.75 -23.14 0.41
N LEU A 100 18.85 -22.41 0.58
CA LEU A 100 19.94 -22.36 -0.38
C LEU A 100 20.56 -23.77 -0.47
N SER A 101 20.51 -24.40 -1.64
CA SER A 101 21.35 -25.55 -2.00
C SER A 101 22.55 -25.09 -2.80
#